data_AF-A0A7S3QVH4-F1
#
_entry.id   AF-A0A7S3QVH4-F1
#
_cell.length_a   1.000
_cell.length_b   1.000
_cell.length_c   1.000
_cell.angle_alpha   90.00
_cell.angle_beta   90.00
_cell.angle_gamma   90.00
#
_symmetry.space_group_name_H-M   'P 1'
#
loop_
_entity.id
_entity.type
_entity.pdbx_description
1 polymer ?
#
loop_
_entity_poly.entity_id
_entity_poly.type
_entity_poly.pdbx_seq_one_letter_code
_entity_poly.pdbx_strand_id
1 'polypeptide(L)'
;GGGGGATEPFELEELLRGFPLVQRSTKDRVRAVFGALRTQHEEKLEEWQREAQATAAGANPQQQKAGQWPEDEHSWFVSMRERYWREMGPRGASREALMKKLASMMPKYSLAELMAHDEWHQKHKLLLRKRHGLLESWRRERTQFLEDSTALLQEATQLAVERAETAAERLVHELTRERVNEELQVLRVAAAEQADMDAASRAAAEAQAERERAAAMEAFQAEQAAKREMVAAYKQELERREAELAAAAAARAAEQEQLRAQQAPYHKARTEVRKMEFKSKQESRKQALEAAAAEERARAARLDKLRELVAPCVEADPSRVLLPTEASMGVDDKGGAAFKEVNGYTVDQLYKDQRFKVMEALQRAGLHQTNYARQVITAMPAAKPTRPDNLTAVQRGLS
;
A
#
# COMPACT_ATOMS: atom_id res chain seq x y z
N GLY A 1 87.51 23.87 -14.48
CA GLY A 1 86.82 23.15 -13.41
C GLY A 1 85.80 22.21 -14.02
N GLY A 2 86.10 20.92 -14.04
CA GLY A 2 85.20 19.85 -14.49
C GLY A 2 84.78 19.00 -13.29
N GLY A 3 83.95 19.56 -12.41
CA GLY A 3 83.53 18.92 -11.16
C GLY A 3 82.03 18.59 -11.09
N GLY A 4 81.32 18.59 -12.23
CA GLY A 4 79.86 18.42 -12.25
C GLY A 4 79.34 17.00 -12.46
N GLY A 5 80.18 16.04 -12.86
CA GLY A 5 79.71 14.72 -13.31
C GLY A 5 79.41 13.69 -12.20
N ALA A 6 79.89 13.92 -10.97
CA ALA A 6 79.79 12.93 -9.89
C ALA A 6 78.51 13.05 -9.04
N THR A 7 77.85 14.21 -9.04
CA THR A 7 76.65 14.47 -8.22
C THR A 7 75.34 14.16 -8.95
N GLU A 8 75.34 14.14 -10.28
CA GLU A 8 74.14 13.94 -11.11
C GLU A 8 73.44 12.57 -10.93
N PRO A 9 74.14 11.42 -10.91
CA PRO A 9 73.47 10.14 -10.66
C PRO A 9 72.95 10.01 -9.23
N PHE A 10 73.52 10.79 -8.30
CA PHE A 10 73.10 10.82 -6.91
C PHE A 10 71.79 11.61 -6.74
N GLU A 11 71.66 12.76 -7.39
CA GLU A 11 70.46 13.62 -7.35
C GLU A 11 69.20 12.85 -7.82
N LEU A 12 69.30 12.09 -8.92
CA LEU A 12 68.16 11.31 -9.42
C LEU A 12 67.79 10.16 -8.47
N GLU A 13 68.76 9.41 -7.98
CA GLU A 13 68.49 8.29 -7.06
C GLU A 13 67.96 8.76 -5.71
N GLU A 14 68.41 9.91 -5.22
CA GLU A 14 67.86 10.56 -4.03
C GLU A 14 66.38 10.94 -4.23
N LEU A 15 66.05 11.55 -5.37
CA LEU A 15 64.67 11.87 -5.75
C LEU A 15 63.82 10.60 -5.80
N LEU A 16 64.28 9.53 -6.47
CA LEU A 16 63.54 8.27 -6.59
C LEU A 16 63.35 7.55 -5.24
N ARG A 17 64.28 7.72 -4.29
CA ARG A 17 64.15 7.20 -2.92
C ARG A 17 63.08 7.94 -2.12
N GLY A 18 62.87 9.23 -2.38
CA GLY A 18 61.82 10.03 -1.75
C GLY A 18 60.39 9.54 -2.01
N PHE A 19 60.18 8.70 -3.03
CA PHE A 19 58.85 8.22 -3.44
C PHE A 19 58.72 6.69 -3.33
N PRO A 20 58.68 6.10 -2.12
CA PRO A 20 58.71 4.65 -1.93
C PRO A 20 57.47 3.92 -2.47
N LEU A 21 56.32 4.60 -2.51
CA LEU A 21 55.03 4.02 -2.92
C LEU A 21 54.88 3.90 -4.45
N VAL A 22 55.74 4.58 -5.21
CA VAL A 22 55.68 4.53 -6.67
C VAL A 22 56.16 3.18 -7.19
N GLN A 23 55.44 2.65 -8.18
CA GLN A 23 55.77 1.40 -8.85
C GLN A 23 57.18 1.42 -9.45
N ARG A 24 57.86 0.28 -9.38
CA ARG A 24 59.22 0.11 -9.91
C ARG A 24 59.30 0.43 -11.41
N SER A 25 58.29 0.05 -12.18
CA SER A 25 58.18 0.33 -13.62
C SER A 25 58.22 1.83 -13.94
N THR A 26 57.53 2.65 -13.15
CA THR A 26 57.54 4.11 -13.30
C THR A 26 58.93 4.69 -12.98
N LYS A 27 59.57 4.22 -11.90
CA LYS A 27 60.94 4.65 -11.55
C LYS A 27 61.95 4.27 -12.64
N ASP A 28 61.84 3.05 -13.18
CA ASP A 28 62.72 2.57 -14.25
C ASP A 28 62.52 3.37 -15.55
N ARG A 29 61.29 3.80 -15.85
CA ARG A 29 61.01 4.70 -16.96
C ARG A 29 61.66 6.07 -16.77
N VAL A 30 61.58 6.65 -15.57
CA VAL A 30 62.25 7.93 -15.25
C VAL A 30 63.77 7.78 -15.42
N ARG A 31 64.37 6.69 -14.93
CA ARG A 31 65.80 6.40 -15.15
C ARG A 31 66.16 6.31 -16.62
N ALA A 32 65.36 5.60 -17.42
CA ALA A 32 65.61 5.44 -18.85
C ALA A 32 65.58 6.78 -19.60
N VAL A 33 64.59 7.63 -19.31
CA VAL A 33 64.49 8.96 -19.95
C VAL A 33 65.63 9.87 -19.53
N PHE A 34 66.01 9.87 -18.25
CA PHE A 34 67.18 10.63 -17.79
C PHE A 34 68.47 10.15 -18.45
N GLY A 35 68.63 8.84 -18.58
CA GLY A 35 69.75 8.24 -19.30
C GLY A 35 69.84 8.72 -20.75
N ALA A 36 68.71 8.71 -21.48
CA ALA A 36 68.64 9.19 -22.85
C ALA A 36 68.94 10.70 -22.98
N LEU A 37 68.44 11.52 -22.04
CA LEU A 37 68.72 12.95 -21.98
C LEU A 37 70.22 13.21 -21.78
N ARG A 38 70.84 12.44 -20.89
CA ARG A 38 72.27 12.50 -20.62
C ARG A 38 73.10 12.08 -21.84
N THR A 39 72.78 10.98 -22.50
CA THR A 39 73.51 10.54 -23.70
C THR A 39 73.43 11.58 -24.81
N GLN A 40 72.26 12.21 -25.01
CA GLN A 40 72.10 13.27 -25.99
C GLN A 40 72.99 14.50 -25.67
N HIS A 41 73.15 14.85 -24.39
CA HIS A 41 74.05 15.93 -24.00
C HIS A 41 75.52 15.53 -24.18
N GLU A 42 75.90 14.30 -23.82
CA GLU A 42 77.24 13.76 -24.04
C GLU A 42 77.61 13.78 -25.54
N GLU A 43 76.70 13.34 -26.42
CA GLU A 43 76.89 13.40 -27.88
C GLU A 43 77.12 14.84 -28.38
N LYS A 44 76.28 15.81 -27.97
CA LYS A 44 76.45 17.23 -28.32
C LYS A 44 77.78 17.79 -27.81
N LEU A 45 78.24 17.34 -26.65
CA LEU A 45 79.49 17.76 -26.05
C LEU A 45 80.70 17.14 -26.78
N GLU A 46 80.61 15.88 -27.21
CA GLU A 46 81.61 15.22 -28.06
C GLU A 46 81.70 15.86 -29.45
N GLU A 47 80.56 16.20 -30.07
CA GLU A 47 80.53 16.97 -31.33
C GLU A 47 81.24 18.31 -31.17
N TRP A 48 80.92 19.04 -30.11
CA TRP A 48 81.60 20.29 -29.79
C TRP A 48 83.12 20.09 -29.56
N GLN A 49 83.51 19.02 -28.85
CA GLN A 49 84.93 18.70 -28.65
C GLN A 49 85.64 18.40 -29.98
N ARG A 50 85.00 17.66 -30.90
CA ARG A 50 85.52 17.40 -32.24
C ARG A 50 85.68 18.70 -33.05
N GLU A 51 84.67 19.58 -33.04
CA GLU A 51 84.75 20.90 -33.67
C GLU A 51 85.89 21.77 -33.07
N ALA A 52 86.04 21.72 -31.74
CA ALA A 52 87.08 22.45 -31.03
C ALA A 52 88.49 21.92 -31.34
N GLN A 53 88.67 20.59 -31.41
CA GLN A 53 89.92 19.95 -31.80
C GLN A 53 90.27 20.25 -33.26
N ALA A 54 89.29 20.22 -34.18
CA ALA A 54 89.51 20.59 -35.58
C ALA A 54 89.92 22.05 -35.75
N THR A 55 89.37 22.96 -34.92
CA THR A 55 89.76 24.38 -34.91
C THR A 55 91.10 24.63 -34.21
N ALA A 56 91.56 23.68 -33.39
CA ALA A 56 92.86 23.69 -32.72
C ALA A 56 93.94 22.89 -33.46
N ALA A 57 93.60 22.16 -34.54
CA ALA A 57 94.52 21.36 -35.34
C ALA A 57 95.54 22.29 -36.03
N GLY A 58 96.67 22.50 -35.35
CA GLY A 58 97.71 23.44 -35.73
C GLY A 58 98.30 24.26 -34.56
N ALA A 59 97.72 24.20 -33.36
CA ALA A 59 98.21 24.90 -32.17
C ALA A 59 98.70 23.92 -31.09
N ASN A 60 99.83 24.22 -30.45
CA ASN A 60 100.37 23.45 -29.33
C ASN A 60 99.39 23.51 -28.12
N PRO A 61 99.29 22.50 -27.24
CA PRO A 61 98.32 22.51 -26.12
C PRO A 61 98.43 23.73 -25.20
N GLN A 62 99.62 24.32 -25.08
CA GLN A 62 99.87 25.57 -24.32
C GLN A 62 99.40 26.83 -25.04
N GLN A 63 99.19 26.79 -26.36
CA GLN A 63 98.77 27.94 -27.17
C GLN A 63 97.27 27.93 -27.50
N GLN A 64 96.49 26.95 -27.02
CA GLN A 64 95.06 26.81 -27.33
C GLN A 64 94.19 28.04 -27.01
N LYS A 65 94.62 28.89 -26.07
CA LYS A 65 93.92 30.15 -25.70
C LYS A 65 94.21 31.31 -26.67
N ALA A 66 95.38 31.30 -27.31
CA ALA A 66 95.88 32.38 -28.16
C ALA A 66 96.12 31.94 -29.62
N GLY A 67 95.79 30.69 -29.97
CA GLY A 67 95.96 30.13 -31.30
C GLY A 67 97.41 29.71 -31.54
N GLN A 68 98.01 30.15 -32.63
CA GLN A 68 99.45 29.99 -32.87
C GLN A 68 100.26 31.19 -32.36
N TRP A 69 99.60 32.18 -31.74
CA TRP A 69 100.21 33.44 -31.32
C TRP A 69 100.61 33.41 -29.85
N PRO A 70 101.66 34.17 -29.45
CA PRO A 70 101.96 34.43 -28.05
C PRO A 70 100.76 35.08 -27.34
N GLU A 71 100.56 34.77 -26.06
CA GLU A 71 99.42 35.27 -25.27
C GLU A 71 99.39 36.81 -25.19
N ASP A 72 100.55 37.43 -25.03
CA ASP A 72 100.68 38.90 -24.99
C ASP A 72 100.29 39.54 -26.33
N GLU A 73 100.73 38.97 -27.45
CA GLU A 73 100.46 39.50 -28.79
C GLU A 73 99.01 39.22 -29.22
N HIS A 74 98.44 38.08 -28.81
CA HIS A 74 97.01 37.79 -28.98
C HIS A 74 96.14 38.76 -28.17
N SER A 75 96.46 39.00 -26.89
CA SER A 75 95.69 39.92 -26.04
C SER A 75 95.74 41.36 -26.56
N TRP A 76 96.89 41.79 -27.08
CA TRP A 76 97.06 43.07 -27.74
C TRP A 76 96.25 43.15 -29.04
N PHE A 77 96.30 42.12 -29.89
CA PHE A 77 95.48 42.01 -31.10
C PHE A 77 93.99 42.11 -30.78
N VAL A 78 93.48 41.34 -29.80
CA VAL A 78 92.07 41.36 -29.41
C VAL A 78 91.65 42.73 -28.89
N SER A 79 92.47 43.35 -28.03
CA SER A 79 92.20 44.67 -27.46
C SER A 79 92.14 45.76 -28.53
N MET A 80 93.12 45.78 -29.45
CA MET A 80 93.17 46.75 -30.54
C MET A 80 92.02 46.53 -31.52
N ARG A 81 91.77 45.28 -31.88
CA ARG A 81 90.64 44.90 -32.74
C ARG A 81 89.30 45.36 -32.17
N GLU A 82 89.04 45.11 -30.88
CA GLU A 82 87.78 45.54 -30.26
C GLU A 82 87.68 47.05 -30.12
N ARG A 83 88.78 47.74 -29.79
CA ARG A 83 88.83 49.20 -29.72
C ARG A 83 88.51 49.83 -31.09
N TYR A 84 89.21 49.41 -32.13
CA TYR A 84 89.01 49.95 -33.47
C TYR A 84 87.66 49.54 -34.07
N TRP A 85 87.16 48.34 -33.78
CA TRP A 85 85.80 47.95 -34.16
C TRP A 85 84.75 48.88 -33.55
N ARG A 86 84.94 49.33 -32.29
CA ARG A 86 84.06 50.31 -31.63
C ARG A 86 84.23 51.72 -32.21
N GLU A 87 85.46 52.15 -32.49
CA GLU A 87 85.77 53.49 -33.03
C GLU A 87 85.26 53.68 -34.48
N MET A 88 85.23 52.62 -35.31
CA MET A 88 84.82 52.71 -36.72
C MET A 88 83.29 52.64 -36.93
N GLY A 89 82.53 52.35 -35.87
CA GLY A 89 81.06 52.42 -35.85
C GLY A 89 80.30 51.50 -36.83
N PRO A 90 78.95 51.55 -36.85
CA PRO A 90 78.12 50.64 -37.66
C PRO A 90 78.11 50.89 -39.17
N ARG A 91 78.79 51.94 -39.69
CA ARG A 91 78.57 52.45 -41.06
C ARG A 91 79.76 52.48 -42.01
N GLY A 92 80.97 51.98 -41.68
CA GLY A 92 82.01 52.11 -42.71
C GLY A 92 83.44 51.65 -42.46
N ALA A 93 83.65 50.40 -42.07
CA ALA A 93 84.92 49.76 -42.39
C ALA A 93 84.73 48.29 -42.74
N SER A 94 85.21 47.89 -43.93
CA SER A 94 85.34 46.48 -44.24
C SER A 94 86.31 45.82 -43.25
N ARG A 95 86.08 44.54 -42.94
CA ARG A 95 87.00 43.70 -42.16
C ARG A 95 88.45 43.86 -42.63
N GLU A 96 88.64 43.96 -43.93
CA GLU A 96 89.95 44.17 -44.56
C GLU A 96 90.58 45.53 -44.20
N ALA A 97 89.80 46.62 -44.14
CA ALA A 97 90.31 47.94 -43.76
C ALA A 97 90.78 47.98 -42.30
N LEU A 98 90.07 47.30 -41.40
CA LEU A 98 90.51 47.11 -40.02
C LEU A 98 91.83 46.34 -39.97
N MET A 99 91.94 45.23 -40.71
CA MET A 99 93.16 44.41 -40.72
C MET A 99 94.35 45.15 -41.33
N LYS A 100 94.15 45.98 -42.35
CA LYS A 100 95.20 46.88 -42.91
C LYS A 100 95.71 47.88 -41.88
N LYS A 101 94.82 48.43 -41.05
CA LYS A 101 95.19 49.33 -39.96
C LYS A 101 95.92 48.57 -38.84
N LEU A 102 95.48 47.37 -38.48
CA LEU A 102 96.19 46.53 -37.51
C LEU A 102 97.59 46.14 -38.02
N ALA A 103 97.74 45.87 -39.32
CA ALA A 103 99.04 45.55 -39.93
C ALA A 103 100.05 46.69 -39.83
N SER A 104 99.61 47.95 -39.87
CA SER A 104 100.53 49.09 -39.69
C SER A 104 101.01 49.26 -38.25
N MET A 105 100.25 48.77 -37.27
CA MET A 105 100.64 48.78 -35.85
C MET A 105 101.40 47.51 -35.46
N MET A 106 101.15 46.39 -36.15
CA MET A 106 101.79 45.10 -35.92
C MET A 106 102.74 44.72 -37.07
N PRO A 107 103.86 45.43 -37.27
CA PRO A 107 104.72 45.25 -38.45
C PRO A 107 105.41 43.87 -38.53
N LYS A 108 105.40 43.10 -37.44
CA LYS A 108 105.91 41.72 -37.41
C LYS A 108 105.02 40.72 -38.16
N TYR A 109 103.76 41.07 -38.43
CA TYR A 109 102.77 40.18 -39.01
C TYR A 109 102.25 40.72 -40.34
N SER A 110 102.11 39.83 -41.31
CA SER A 110 101.52 40.16 -42.60
C SER A 110 100.01 40.37 -42.49
N LEU A 111 99.44 41.09 -43.46
CA LEU A 111 97.98 41.26 -43.56
C LEU A 111 97.27 39.90 -43.65
N ALA A 112 97.85 38.93 -44.35
CA ALA A 112 97.30 37.59 -44.49
C ALA A 112 97.27 36.82 -43.15
N GLU A 113 98.35 36.93 -42.36
CA GLU A 113 98.42 36.31 -41.02
C GLU A 113 97.42 36.94 -40.04
N LEU A 114 97.25 38.26 -40.09
CA LEU A 114 96.24 38.96 -39.29
C LEU A 114 94.81 38.57 -39.68
N MET A 115 94.53 38.40 -40.98
CA MET A 115 93.23 37.95 -41.45
C MET A 115 92.94 36.50 -41.03
N ALA A 116 93.93 35.60 -41.14
CA ALA A 116 93.81 34.21 -40.71
C ALA A 116 93.59 34.11 -39.18
N HIS A 117 94.32 34.91 -38.40
CA HIS A 117 94.17 34.96 -36.94
C HIS A 117 92.83 35.56 -36.51
N ASP A 118 92.32 36.58 -37.21
CA ASP A 118 90.97 37.11 -36.99
C ASP A 118 89.89 36.05 -37.25
N GLU A 119 90.02 35.30 -38.34
CA GLU A 119 89.14 34.19 -38.68
C GLU A 119 89.15 33.10 -37.61
N TRP A 120 90.34 32.70 -37.17
CA TRP A 120 90.51 31.76 -36.07
C TRP A 120 89.88 32.30 -34.78
N HIS A 121 90.16 33.56 -34.41
CA HIS A 121 89.64 34.17 -33.19
C HIS A 121 88.10 34.23 -33.20
N GLN A 122 87.49 34.57 -34.34
CA GLN A 122 86.03 34.53 -34.49
C GLN A 122 85.46 33.12 -34.35
N LYS A 123 86.07 32.12 -35.00
CA LYS A 123 85.66 30.71 -34.86
C LYS A 123 85.82 30.22 -33.42
N HIS A 124 86.94 30.52 -32.78
CA HIS A 124 87.21 30.16 -31.38
C HIS A 124 86.22 30.82 -30.41
N LYS A 125 85.92 32.12 -30.60
CA LYS A 125 84.91 32.84 -29.79
C LYS A 125 83.52 32.24 -29.95
N LEU A 126 83.15 31.84 -31.18
CA LEU A 126 81.88 31.15 -31.42
C LEU A 126 81.84 29.78 -30.74
N LEU A 127 82.93 28.99 -30.80
CA LEU A 127 83.02 27.70 -30.14
C LEU A 127 82.92 27.81 -28.61
N LEU A 128 83.55 28.81 -28.00
CA LEU A 128 83.41 29.07 -26.56
C LEU A 128 81.96 29.43 -26.19
N ARG A 129 81.29 30.25 -27.01
CA ARG A 129 79.86 30.56 -26.83
C ARG A 129 78.98 29.32 -26.98
N LYS A 130 79.23 28.48 -27.99
CA LYS A 130 78.53 27.19 -28.18
C LYS A 130 78.68 26.31 -26.94
N ARG A 131 79.91 26.18 -26.40
CA ARG A 131 80.18 25.42 -25.16
C ARG A 131 79.36 25.95 -23.99
N HIS A 132 79.36 27.26 -23.80
CA HIS A 132 78.61 27.88 -22.70
C HIS A 132 77.11 27.63 -22.87
N GLY A 133 76.59 27.80 -24.09
CA GLY A 133 75.20 27.49 -24.42
C GLY A 133 74.83 26.03 -24.17
N LEU A 134 75.69 25.07 -24.51
CA LEU A 134 75.47 23.63 -24.25
C LEU A 134 75.41 23.32 -22.74
N LEU A 135 76.32 23.90 -21.95
CA LEU A 135 76.31 23.72 -20.49
C LEU A 135 75.07 24.33 -19.85
N GLU A 136 74.63 25.48 -20.35
CA GLU A 136 73.44 26.14 -19.83
C GLU A 136 72.14 25.45 -20.27
N SER A 137 72.08 24.95 -21.52
CA SER A 137 70.94 24.15 -21.98
C SER A 137 70.85 22.85 -21.18
N TRP A 138 71.97 22.16 -20.95
CA TRP A 138 72.00 20.98 -20.09
C TRP A 138 71.48 21.27 -18.69
N ARG A 139 71.98 22.34 -18.06
CA ARG A 139 71.53 22.73 -16.72
C ARG A 139 70.02 22.92 -16.69
N ARG A 140 69.45 23.63 -17.66
CA ARG A 140 68.00 23.92 -17.75
C ARG A 140 67.18 22.65 -18.05
N GLU A 141 67.59 21.85 -19.02
CA GLU A 141 66.91 20.59 -19.37
C GLU A 141 66.94 19.61 -18.18
N ARG A 142 68.06 19.53 -17.47
CA ARG A 142 68.21 18.71 -16.26
C ARG A 142 67.30 19.18 -15.14
N THR A 143 67.28 20.47 -14.82
CA THR A 143 66.40 21.01 -13.77
C THR A 143 64.94 20.80 -14.11
N GLN A 144 64.53 21.09 -15.35
CA GLN A 144 63.16 20.87 -15.81
C GLN A 144 62.78 19.39 -15.70
N PHE A 145 63.66 18.49 -16.15
CA PHE A 145 63.41 17.06 -16.06
C PHE A 145 63.22 16.58 -14.61
N LEU A 146 64.02 17.09 -13.67
CA LEU A 146 63.88 16.74 -12.25
C LEU A 146 62.57 17.28 -11.67
N GLU A 147 62.16 18.49 -12.03
CA GLU A 147 60.88 19.09 -11.62
C GLU A 147 59.69 18.27 -12.18
N ASP A 148 59.70 17.99 -13.49
CA ASP A 148 58.66 17.19 -14.15
C ASP A 148 58.59 15.77 -13.59
N SER A 149 59.75 15.15 -13.33
CA SER A 149 59.83 13.83 -12.71
C SER A 149 59.32 13.86 -11.27
N THR A 150 59.58 14.92 -10.52
CA THR A 150 59.04 15.09 -9.15
C THR A 150 57.52 15.16 -9.19
N ALA A 151 56.96 15.97 -10.08
CA ALA A 151 55.50 16.09 -10.25
C ALA A 151 54.87 14.73 -10.64
N LEU A 152 55.45 14.04 -11.62
CA LEU A 152 54.98 12.71 -12.04
C LEU A 152 55.00 11.68 -10.90
N LEU A 153 56.05 11.69 -10.07
CA LEU A 153 56.16 10.76 -8.94
C LEU A 153 55.23 11.12 -7.79
N GLN A 154 54.95 12.41 -7.57
CA GLN A 154 53.93 12.85 -6.63
C GLN A 154 52.54 12.36 -7.05
N GLU A 155 52.16 12.55 -8.31
CA GLU A 155 50.90 12.04 -8.86
C GLU A 155 50.80 10.50 -8.75
N ALA A 156 51.88 9.80 -9.11
CA ALA A 156 51.93 8.34 -8.99
C ALA A 156 51.82 7.86 -7.53
N THR A 157 52.33 8.65 -6.58
CA THR A 157 52.21 8.37 -5.14
C THR A 157 50.78 8.58 -4.66
N GLN A 158 50.15 9.70 -5.02
CA GLN A 158 48.76 10.00 -4.68
C GLN A 158 47.83 8.89 -5.19
N LEU A 159 47.98 8.51 -6.45
CA LEU A 159 47.22 7.42 -7.06
C LEU A 159 47.46 6.07 -6.36
N ALA A 160 48.68 5.80 -5.87
CA ALA A 160 48.97 4.59 -5.10
C ALA A 160 48.27 4.60 -3.73
N VAL A 161 48.23 5.75 -3.06
CA VAL A 161 47.51 5.95 -1.80
C VAL A 161 46.01 5.77 -1.99
N GLU A 162 45.41 6.45 -2.97
CA GLU A 162 43.97 6.34 -3.28
C GLU A 162 43.57 4.89 -3.60
N ARG A 163 44.42 4.16 -4.35
CA ARG A 163 44.20 2.73 -4.62
C ARG A 163 44.24 1.88 -3.35
N ALA A 164 45.13 2.20 -2.41
CA ALA A 164 45.20 1.50 -1.14
C ALA A 164 43.99 1.80 -0.24
N GLU A 165 43.57 3.07 -0.18
CA GLU A 165 42.38 3.50 0.57
C GLU A 165 41.11 2.85 0.03
N THR A 166 40.87 2.92 -1.28
CA THR A 166 39.71 2.27 -1.91
C THR A 166 39.72 0.76 -1.74
N ALA A 167 40.89 0.11 -1.73
CA ALA A 167 40.99 -1.32 -1.41
C ALA A 167 40.66 -1.61 0.07
N ALA A 168 41.10 -0.76 1.00
CA ALA A 168 40.79 -0.89 2.41
C ALA A 168 39.29 -0.68 2.68
N GLU A 169 38.66 0.31 2.06
CA GLU A 169 37.22 0.55 2.14
C GLU A 169 36.39 -0.64 1.65
N ARG A 170 36.81 -1.26 0.54
CA ARG A 170 36.16 -2.49 0.04
C ARG A 170 36.21 -3.62 1.06
N LEU A 171 37.36 -3.84 1.70
CA LEU A 171 37.49 -4.87 2.74
C LEU A 171 36.59 -4.57 3.94
N VAL A 172 36.50 -3.30 4.37
CA VAL A 172 35.60 -2.88 5.46
C VAL A 172 34.14 -3.13 5.08
N HIS A 173 33.74 -2.82 3.84
CA HIS A 173 32.39 -3.09 3.33
C HIS A 173 32.09 -4.58 3.26
N GLU A 174 33.03 -5.41 2.80
CA GLU A 174 32.88 -6.87 2.77
C GLU A 174 32.67 -7.44 4.17
N LEU A 175 33.51 -7.06 5.14
CA LEU A 175 33.36 -7.47 6.54
C LEU A 175 32.02 -7.04 7.13
N THR A 176 31.58 -5.81 6.83
CA THR A 176 30.29 -5.30 7.30
C THR A 176 29.13 -6.09 6.70
N ARG A 177 29.21 -6.40 5.40
CA ARG A 177 28.21 -7.21 4.69
C ARG A 177 28.14 -8.61 5.27
N GLU A 178 29.28 -9.25 5.54
CA GLU A 178 29.33 -10.58 6.15
C GLU A 178 28.65 -10.58 7.52
N ARG A 179 29.01 -9.63 8.39
CA ARG A 179 28.39 -9.46 9.70
C ARG A 179 26.88 -9.29 9.62
N VAL A 180 26.40 -8.38 8.76
CA VAL A 180 24.95 -8.15 8.59
C VAL A 180 24.26 -9.41 8.06
N ASN A 181 24.90 -10.15 7.17
CA ASN A 181 24.35 -11.41 6.66
C ASN A 181 24.27 -12.48 7.76
N GLU A 182 25.26 -12.59 8.64
CA GLU A 182 25.22 -13.49 9.81
C GLU A 182 24.07 -13.11 10.75
N GLU A 183 23.95 -11.83 11.12
CA GLU A 183 22.85 -11.32 11.95
C GLU A 183 21.48 -11.64 11.32
N LEU A 184 21.37 -11.46 10.01
CA LEU A 184 20.14 -11.72 9.26
C LEU A 184 19.82 -13.22 9.17
N GLN A 185 20.83 -14.10 9.08
CA GLN A 185 20.62 -15.55 9.12
C GLN A 185 20.06 -16.00 10.48
N VAL A 186 20.59 -15.47 11.59
CA VAL A 186 20.06 -15.75 12.93
C VAL A 186 18.58 -15.33 13.02
N LEU A 187 18.24 -14.14 12.51
CA LEU A 187 16.87 -13.66 12.50
C LEU A 187 15.95 -14.50 11.60
N ARG A 188 16.44 -14.98 10.46
CA ARG A 188 15.67 -15.87 9.57
C ARG A 188 15.32 -17.19 10.24
N VAL A 189 16.28 -17.79 10.96
CA VAL A 189 16.04 -19.05 11.69
C VAL A 189 15.01 -18.81 12.79
N ALA A 190 15.17 -17.77 13.62
CA ALA A 190 14.21 -17.45 14.67
C ALA A 190 12.81 -17.15 14.13
N ALA A 191 12.70 -16.46 13.00
CA ALA A 191 11.42 -16.19 12.35
C ALA A 191 10.77 -17.46 11.78
N ALA A 192 11.56 -18.39 11.24
CA ALA A 192 11.06 -19.68 10.77
C ALA A 192 10.54 -20.54 11.93
N GLU A 193 11.30 -20.62 13.03
CA GLU A 193 10.87 -21.32 14.25
C GLU A 193 9.56 -20.72 14.80
N GLN A 194 9.45 -19.39 14.85
CA GLN A 194 8.23 -18.73 15.27
C GLN A 194 7.06 -19.04 14.34
N ALA A 195 7.28 -19.05 13.02
CA ALA A 195 6.25 -19.37 12.04
C ALA A 195 5.76 -20.83 12.17
N ASP A 196 6.67 -21.76 12.46
CA ASP A 196 6.34 -23.17 12.72
C ASP A 196 5.52 -23.33 14.01
N MET A 197 5.90 -22.62 15.08
CA MET A 197 5.14 -22.60 16.33
C MET A 197 3.74 -22.02 16.14
N ASP A 198 3.62 -20.91 15.41
CA ASP A 198 2.33 -20.29 15.10
C ASP A 198 1.47 -21.19 14.21
N ALA A 199 2.07 -21.89 13.24
CA ALA A 199 1.38 -22.86 12.39
C ALA A 199 0.88 -24.06 13.19
N ALA A 200 1.70 -24.61 14.09
CA ALA A 200 1.30 -25.69 14.99
C ALA A 200 0.16 -25.26 15.93
N SER A 201 0.22 -24.04 16.48
CA SER A 201 -0.85 -23.50 17.31
C SER A 201 -2.16 -23.33 16.54
N ARG A 202 -2.10 -22.85 15.29
CA ARG A 202 -3.30 -22.72 14.42
C ARG A 202 -3.89 -24.09 14.11
N ALA A 203 -3.06 -25.06 13.70
CA ALA A 203 -3.51 -26.41 13.42
C ALA A 203 -4.15 -27.09 14.65
N ALA A 204 -3.58 -26.88 15.85
CA ALA A 204 -4.15 -27.39 17.09
C ALA A 204 -5.51 -26.75 17.41
N ALA A 205 -5.65 -25.43 17.22
CA ALA A 205 -6.91 -24.72 17.42
C ALA A 205 -8.00 -25.16 16.43
N GLU A 206 -7.64 -25.37 15.16
CA GLU A 206 -8.54 -25.89 14.12
C GLU A 206 -9.01 -27.31 14.46
N ALA A 207 -8.09 -28.21 14.81
CA ALA A 207 -8.41 -29.58 15.20
C ALA A 207 -9.32 -29.62 16.44
N GLN A 208 -9.10 -28.73 17.41
CA GLN A 208 -9.96 -28.61 18.59
C GLN A 208 -11.37 -28.12 18.20
N ALA A 209 -11.47 -27.10 17.35
CA ALA A 209 -12.76 -26.60 16.86
C ALA A 209 -13.52 -27.65 16.05
N GLU A 210 -12.83 -28.48 15.26
CA GLU A 210 -13.44 -29.61 14.54
C GLU A 210 -13.96 -30.67 15.50
N ARG A 211 -13.20 -31.03 16.55
CA ARG A 211 -13.65 -31.95 17.59
C ARG A 211 -14.88 -31.43 18.32
N GLU A 212 -14.91 -30.16 18.67
CA GLU A 212 -16.05 -29.53 19.33
C GLU A 212 -17.29 -29.51 18.43
N ARG A 213 -17.13 -29.23 17.13
CA ARG A 213 -18.22 -29.31 16.15
C ARG A 213 -18.74 -30.74 16.00
N ALA A 214 -17.85 -31.73 15.91
CA ALA A 214 -18.22 -33.14 15.82
C ALA A 214 -19.00 -33.57 17.07
N ALA A 215 -18.49 -33.24 18.26
CA ALA A 215 -19.17 -33.54 19.53
C ALA A 215 -20.54 -32.86 19.64
N ALA A 216 -20.66 -31.59 19.20
CA ALA A 216 -21.93 -30.89 19.18
C ALA A 216 -22.95 -31.53 18.21
N MET A 217 -22.50 -31.98 17.04
CA MET A 217 -23.34 -32.69 16.08
C MET A 217 -23.80 -34.05 16.62
N GLU A 218 -22.90 -34.81 17.26
CA GLU A 218 -23.24 -36.08 17.91
C GLU A 218 -24.25 -35.86 19.06
N ALA A 219 -24.03 -34.85 19.91
CA ALA A 219 -24.95 -34.51 20.99
C ALA A 219 -26.34 -34.12 20.45
N PHE A 220 -26.41 -33.32 19.38
CA PHE A 220 -27.66 -32.95 18.74
C PHE A 220 -28.39 -34.18 18.17
N GLN A 221 -27.67 -35.08 17.49
CA GLN A 221 -28.24 -36.31 16.96
C GLN A 221 -28.76 -37.23 18.07
N ALA A 222 -28.03 -37.37 19.17
CA ALA A 222 -28.45 -38.13 20.34
C ALA A 222 -29.73 -37.55 20.96
N GLU A 223 -29.82 -36.22 21.09
CA GLU A 223 -31.03 -35.55 21.60
C GLU A 223 -32.24 -35.77 20.68
N GLN A 224 -32.05 -35.67 19.36
CA GLN A 224 -33.11 -35.93 18.39
C GLN A 224 -33.57 -37.39 18.41
N ALA A 225 -32.65 -38.34 18.55
CA ALA A 225 -32.97 -39.75 18.69
C ALA A 225 -33.82 -40.00 19.95
N ALA A 226 -33.40 -39.45 21.10
CA ALA A 226 -34.14 -39.56 22.36
C ALA A 226 -35.55 -38.95 22.25
N LYS A 227 -35.69 -37.76 21.63
CA LYS A 227 -37.00 -37.13 21.38
C LYS A 227 -37.89 -38.00 20.48
N ARG A 228 -37.32 -38.58 19.43
CA ARG A 228 -38.04 -39.46 18.50
C ARG A 228 -38.54 -40.72 19.22
N GLU A 229 -37.73 -41.32 20.08
CA GLU A 229 -38.12 -42.45 20.92
C GLU A 229 -39.26 -42.09 21.88
N MET A 230 -39.17 -40.94 22.57
CA MET A 230 -40.25 -40.45 23.44
C MET A 230 -41.57 -40.25 22.68
N VAL A 231 -41.51 -39.64 21.49
CA VAL A 231 -42.71 -39.44 20.66
C VAL A 231 -43.29 -40.78 20.19
N ALA A 232 -42.45 -41.74 19.83
CA ALA A 232 -42.89 -43.08 19.44
C ALA A 232 -43.60 -43.79 20.61
N ALA A 233 -43.02 -43.74 21.82
CA ALA A 233 -43.61 -44.32 23.02
C ALA A 233 -44.97 -43.67 23.36
N TYR A 234 -45.07 -42.33 23.28
CA TYR A 234 -46.33 -41.62 23.52
C TYR A 234 -47.40 -41.98 22.49
N LYS A 235 -47.04 -42.09 21.21
CA LYS A 235 -47.98 -42.53 20.15
C LYS A 235 -48.50 -43.93 20.41
N GLN A 236 -47.63 -44.86 20.79
CA GLN A 236 -48.06 -46.22 21.15
C GLN A 236 -49.00 -46.21 22.36
N GLU A 237 -48.74 -45.39 23.37
CA GLU A 237 -49.66 -45.25 24.52
C GLU A 237 -51.02 -44.67 24.10
N LEU A 238 -51.03 -43.66 23.23
CA LEU A 238 -52.25 -43.08 22.69
C LEU A 238 -53.08 -44.11 21.91
N GLU A 239 -52.45 -44.86 21.01
CA GLU A 239 -53.10 -45.94 20.25
C GLU A 239 -53.71 -47.00 21.18
N ARG A 240 -53.01 -47.36 22.27
CA ARG A 240 -53.54 -48.29 23.27
C ARG A 240 -54.77 -47.73 23.98
N ARG A 241 -54.74 -46.46 24.40
CA ARG A 241 -55.89 -45.81 25.05
C ARG A 241 -57.08 -45.69 24.10
N GLU A 242 -56.85 -45.35 22.85
CA GLU A 242 -57.91 -45.29 21.83
C GLU A 242 -58.55 -46.67 21.59
N ALA A 243 -57.73 -47.73 21.51
CA ALA A 243 -58.21 -49.10 21.38
C ALA A 243 -59.05 -49.54 22.60
N GLU A 244 -58.62 -49.19 23.82
CA GLU A 244 -59.38 -49.47 25.05
C GLU A 244 -60.73 -48.74 25.07
N LEU A 245 -60.74 -47.45 24.71
CA LEU A 245 -61.97 -46.65 24.62
C LEU A 245 -62.92 -47.19 23.54
N ALA A 246 -62.39 -47.59 22.38
CA ALA A 246 -63.17 -48.19 21.30
C ALA A 246 -63.77 -49.54 21.73
N ALA A 247 -63.00 -50.39 22.42
CA ALA A 247 -63.49 -51.65 22.97
C ALA A 247 -64.60 -51.43 24.02
N ALA A 248 -64.42 -50.46 24.93
CA ALA A 248 -65.44 -50.10 25.91
C ALA A 248 -66.72 -49.52 25.27
N ALA A 249 -66.57 -48.71 24.21
CA ALA A 249 -67.71 -48.20 23.44
C ALA A 249 -68.46 -49.32 22.72
N ALA A 250 -67.75 -50.26 22.09
CA ALA A 250 -68.33 -51.42 21.44
C ALA A 250 -69.09 -52.32 22.44
N ALA A 251 -68.53 -52.55 23.63
CA ALA A 251 -69.19 -53.31 24.69
C ALA A 251 -70.51 -52.65 25.13
N ARG A 252 -70.51 -51.33 25.38
CA ARG A 252 -71.74 -50.57 25.72
C ARG A 252 -72.79 -50.62 24.62
N ALA A 253 -72.36 -50.52 23.35
CA ALA A 253 -73.28 -50.61 22.22
C ALA A 253 -73.95 -51.99 22.13
N ALA A 254 -73.20 -53.06 22.38
CA ALA A 254 -73.72 -54.43 22.42
C ALA A 254 -74.73 -54.62 23.57
N GLU A 255 -74.44 -54.11 24.77
CA GLU A 255 -75.39 -54.12 25.89
C GLU A 255 -76.70 -53.38 25.56
N GLN A 256 -76.61 -52.20 24.94
CA GLN A 256 -77.78 -51.44 24.51
C GLN A 256 -78.59 -52.16 23.42
N GLU A 257 -77.93 -52.87 22.52
CA GLU A 257 -78.61 -53.70 21.51
C GLU A 257 -79.35 -54.88 22.15
N GLN A 258 -78.74 -55.56 23.12
CA GLN A 258 -79.40 -56.63 23.88
C GLN A 258 -80.65 -56.11 24.62
N LEU A 259 -80.54 -54.96 25.29
CA LEU A 259 -81.69 -54.33 25.97
C LEU A 259 -82.80 -53.96 24.97
N ARG A 260 -82.45 -53.42 23.80
CA ARG A 260 -83.41 -53.13 22.73
C ARG A 260 -84.11 -54.40 22.23
N ALA A 261 -83.37 -55.49 22.05
CA ALA A 261 -83.94 -56.77 21.62
C ALA A 261 -84.92 -57.35 22.66
N GLN A 262 -84.60 -57.23 23.96
CA GLN A 262 -85.50 -57.65 25.05
C GLN A 262 -86.79 -56.82 25.12
N GLN A 263 -86.71 -55.51 24.84
CA GLN A 263 -87.87 -54.61 24.88
C GLN A 263 -88.73 -54.65 23.60
N ALA A 264 -88.17 -55.09 22.48
CA ALA A 264 -88.85 -55.15 21.18
C ALA A 264 -90.23 -55.87 21.20
N PRO A 265 -90.41 -57.06 21.80
CA PRO A 265 -91.71 -57.73 21.82
C PRO A 265 -92.76 -56.96 22.64
N TYR A 266 -92.35 -56.39 23.78
CA TYR A 266 -93.24 -55.57 24.62
C TYR A 266 -93.66 -54.28 23.92
N HIS A 267 -92.71 -53.58 23.30
CA HIS A 267 -93.01 -52.39 22.52
C HIS A 267 -93.95 -52.70 21.36
N LYS A 268 -93.73 -53.79 20.63
CA LYS A 268 -94.59 -54.26 19.53
C LYS A 268 -96.02 -54.54 20.02
N ALA A 269 -96.19 -55.27 21.12
CA ALA A 269 -97.51 -55.56 21.68
C ALA A 269 -98.22 -54.27 22.12
N ARG A 270 -97.51 -53.35 22.77
CA ARG A 270 -98.03 -52.05 23.20
C ARG A 270 -98.46 -51.17 22.02
N THR A 271 -97.68 -51.12 20.93
CA THR A 271 -98.09 -50.35 19.74
C THR A 271 -99.31 -50.96 19.08
N GLU A 272 -99.45 -52.28 19.01
CA GLU A 272 -100.64 -52.92 18.45
C GLU A 272 -101.90 -52.66 19.30
N VAL A 273 -101.82 -52.74 20.65
CA VAL A 273 -102.94 -52.38 21.53
C VAL A 273 -103.36 -50.92 21.32
N ARG A 274 -102.41 -49.98 21.27
CA ARG A 274 -102.70 -48.55 21.03
C ARG A 274 -103.32 -48.30 19.65
N LYS A 275 -102.89 -49.01 18.62
CA LYS A 275 -103.51 -48.93 17.29
C LYS A 275 -104.97 -49.40 17.34
N MET A 276 -105.25 -50.46 18.08
CA MET A 276 -106.61 -50.99 18.25
C MET A 276 -107.51 -50.01 19.03
N GLU A 277 -107.03 -49.46 20.15
CA GLU A 277 -107.73 -48.43 20.93
C GLU A 277 -108.03 -47.19 20.08
N PHE A 278 -107.07 -46.74 19.28
CA PHE A 278 -107.24 -45.59 18.40
C PHE A 278 -108.31 -45.83 17.34
N LYS A 279 -108.35 -47.01 16.72
CA LYS A 279 -109.41 -47.39 15.77
C LYS A 279 -110.78 -47.41 16.43
N SER A 280 -110.92 -48.05 17.60
CA SER A 280 -112.17 -48.10 18.35
C SER A 280 -112.68 -46.70 18.73
N LYS A 281 -111.79 -45.80 19.15
CA LYS A 281 -112.13 -44.42 19.48
C LYS A 281 -112.56 -43.59 18.26
N GLN A 282 -112.01 -43.88 17.07
CA GLN A 282 -112.48 -43.24 15.84
C GLN A 282 -113.90 -43.70 15.46
N GLU A 283 -114.18 -44.99 15.58
CA GLU A 283 -115.51 -45.55 15.28
C GLU A 283 -116.58 -45.00 16.23
N SER A 284 -116.32 -44.95 17.54
CA SER A 284 -117.26 -44.39 18.51
C SER A 284 -117.50 -42.89 18.30
N ARG A 285 -116.45 -42.13 17.95
CA ARG A 285 -116.57 -40.70 17.64
C ARG A 285 -117.42 -40.47 16.39
N LYS A 286 -117.31 -41.32 15.37
CA LYS A 286 -118.13 -41.25 14.15
C LYS A 286 -119.61 -41.50 14.47
N GLN A 287 -119.90 -42.55 15.24
CA GLN A 287 -121.27 -42.89 15.66
C GLN A 287 -121.91 -41.77 16.51
N ALA A 288 -121.18 -41.19 17.44
CA ALA A 288 -121.67 -40.07 18.26
C ALA A 288 -121.98 -38.81 17.42
N LEU A 289 -121.17 -38.53 16.40
CA LEU A 289 -121.38 -37.41 15.49
C LEU A 289 -122.64 -37.59 14.62
N GLU A 290 -122.88 -38.81 14.13
CA GLU A 290 -124.08 -39.15 13.35
C GLU A 290 -125.35 -39.02 14.21
N ALA A 291 -125.31 -39.45 15.48
CA ALA A 291 -126.43 -39.32 16.42
C ALA A 291 -126.73 -37.84 16.78
N ALA A 292 -125.69 -37.06 17.11
CA ALA A 292 -125.84 -35.65 17.44
C ALA A 292 -126.40 -34.83 16.26
N ALA A 293 -125.95 -35.12 15.03
CA ALA A 293 -126.46 -34.46 13.83
C ALA A 293 -127.96 -34.75 13.57
N ALA A 294 -128.44 -35.95 13.93
CA ALA A 294 -129.86 -36.28 13.83
C ALA A 294 -130.70 -35.52 14.87
N GLU A 295 -130.20 -35.39 16.11
CA GLU A 295 -130.86 -34.67 17.19
C GLU A 295 -130.91 -33.15 16.93
N GLU A 296 -129.82 -32.56 16.44
CA GLU A 296 -129.74 -31.13 16.11
C GLU A 296 -130.75 -30.75 15.02
N ARG A 297 -130.93 -31.59 13.98
CA ARG A 297 -131.96 -31.36 12.95
C ARG A 297 -133.37 -31.39 13.52
N ALA A 298 -133.64 -32.32 14.45
CA ALA A 298 -134.94 -32.40 15.10
C ALA A 298 -135.19 -31.20 16.04
N ARG A 299 -134.14 -30.69 16.70
CA ARG A 299 -134.19 -29.52 17.58
C ARG A 299 -134.35 -28.21 16.80
N ALA A 300 -133.63 -28.03 15.70
CA ALA A 300 -133.71 -26.86 14.84
C ALA A 300 -135.13 -26.69 14.26
N ALA A 301 -135.73 -27.77 13.73
CA ALA A 301 -137.10 -27.75 13.24
C ALA A 301 -138.13 -27.37 14.33
N ARG A 302 -137.83 -27.63 15.60
CA ARG A 302 -138.69 -27.29 16.75
C ARG A 302 -138.52 -25.84 17.19
N LEU A 303 -137.28 -25.33 17.16
CA LEU A 303 -136.95 -23.96 17.55
C LEU A 303 -137.36 -22.93 16.50
N ASP A 304 -137.28 -23.25 15.21
CA ASP A 304 -137.69 -22.32 14.16
C ASP A 304 -139.21 -22.06 14.20
N LYS A 305 -140.01 -23.08 14.54
CA LYS A 305 -141.45 -22.94 14.84
C LYS A 305 -141.75 -22.00 16.02
N LEU A 306 -140.85 -21.92 17.00
CA LEU A 306 -141.00 -21.05 18.18
C LEU A 306 -140.50 -19.63 17.92
N ARG A 307 -139.48 -19.46 17.06
CA ARG A 307 -138.89 -18.15 16.73
C ARG A 307 -139.81 -17.27 15.89
N GLU A 308 -140.67 -17.85 15.07
CA GLU A 308 -141.71 -17.09 14.36
C GLU A 308 -142.79 -16.52 15.30
N LEU A 309 -142.96 -17.09 16.51
CA LEU A 309 -144.03 -16.71 17.45
C LEU A 309 -143.67 -15.56 18.41
N VAL A 310 -142.38 -15.21 18.60
CA VAL A 310 -141.94 -14.37 19.76
C VAL A 310 -140.78 -13.40 19.47
N ALA A 311 -140.66 -12.76 18.29
CA ALA A 311 -139.56 -11.82 18.04
C ALA A 311 -139.96 -10.33 18.18
N PRO A 312 -139.64 -9.65 19.30
CA PRO A 312 -139.71 -8.18 19.43
C PRO A 312 -138.37 -7.48 19.15
N CYS A 313 -138.46 -6.29 18.53
CA CYS A 313 -137.35 -5.47 18.02
C CYS A 313 -136.98 -4.34 18.99
N VAL A 314 -135.73 -4.27 19.46
CA VAL A 314 -135.16 -3.13 20.21
C VAL A 314 -133.67 -2.95 19.87
N GLU A 315 -133.23 -1.70 19.69
CA GLU A 315 -131.87 -1.28 19.28
C GLU A 315 -130.91 -1.05 20.48
N ALA A 316 -129.59 -1.18 20.24
CA ALA A 316 -128.52 -1.23 21.25
C ALA A 316 -127.60 0.02 21.25
N ASP A 317 -127.21 0.53 22.44
CA ASP A 317 -126.36 1.73 22.61
C ASP A 317 -124.88 1.37 22.95
N PRO A 318 -123.91 1.69 22.07
CA PRO A 318 -122.49 1.30 22.16
C PRO A 318 -121.57 2.26 22.95
N SER A 319 -122.08 3.34 23.54
CA SER A 319 -121.23 4.42 24.09
C SER A 319 -120.52 4.11 25.42
N ARG A 320 -120.80 2.97 26.07
CA ARG A 320 -120.19 2.57 27.36
C ARG A 320 -118.84 1.84 27.23
N VAL A 321 -118.35 1.60 26.01
CA VAL A 321 -117.26 0.65 25.73
C VAL A 321 -115.87 1.30 25.56
N LEU A 322 -115.73 2.64 25.61
CA LEU A 322 -114.52 3.34 25.08
C LEU A 322 -113.79 4.34 26.03
N LEU A 323 -113.75 4.16 27.35
CA LEU A 323 -112.96 5.05 28.25
C LEU A 323 -111.65 4.40 28.78
N PRO A 324 -110.46 5.02 28.62
CA PRO A 324 -109.15 4.48 29.08
C PRO A 324 -108.75 4.86 30.53
N THR A 325 -107.86 4.08 31.17
CA THR A 325 -107.36 4.26 32.56
C THR A 325 -105.81 4.32 32.67
N GLU A 326 -105.33 4.92 33.77
CA GLU A 326 -104.03 5.59 34.04
C GLU A 326 -102.69 4.81 33.91
N ALA A 327 -102.66 3.55 33.44
CA ALA A 327 -101.43 2.76 33.43
C ALA A 327 -100.51 2.96 32.20
N SER A 328 -100.83 3.89 31.29
CA SER A 328 -100.18 4.02 29.98
C SER A 328 -99.24 5.23 29.79
N MET A 329 -98.83 5.94 30.87
CA MET A 329 -97.95 7.11 30.80
C MET A 329 -96.65 6.96 31.63
N GLY A 330 -95.55 6.57 30.97
CA GLY A 330 -94.17 6.63 31.47
C GLY A 330 -93.17 6.71 30.31
N VAL A 331 -92.22 7.65 30.37
CA VAL A 331 -91.50 8.29 29.25
C VAL A 331 -89.98 8.40 29.52
N ASP A 332 -89.17 8.48 28.44
CA ASP A 332 -87.74 8.90 28.28
C ASP A 332 -86.60 7.99 28.83
N ASP A 333 -85.34 7.95 28.33
CA ASP A 333 -84.50 9.01 27.73
C ASP A 333 -83.33 8.45 26.86
N LYS A 334 -82.88 9.23 25.87
CA LYS A 334 -81.65 9.08 25.07
C LYS A 334 -80.64 10.17 25.51
N GLY A 335 -79.56 9.81 26.22
CA GLY A 335 -78.36 10.65 26.43
C GLY A 335 -77.11 9.92 25.92
N GLY A 336 -76.10 10.51 25.27
CA GLY A 336 -75.58 11.88 25.36
C GLY A 336 -74.13 11.82 25.85
N ALA A 337 -73.17 11.47 24.98
CA ALA A 337 -71.74 11.45 25.35
C ALA A 337 -71.14 12.86 25.23
N ALA A 338 -70.70 13.41 26.37
CA ALA A 338 -70.22 14.79 26.54
C ALA A 338 -68.77 15.05 26.07
N PHE A 339 -68.12 14.10 25.41
CA PHE A 339 -66.75 14.25 24.90
C PHE A 339 -66.67 13.78 23.44
N LYS A 340 -66.17 14.64 22.55
CA LYS A 340 -65.76 14.22 21.20
C LYS A 340 -64.50 13.36 21.31
N GLU A 341 -64.38 12.33 20.49
CA GLU A 341 -63.19 11.46 20.43
C GLU A 341 -61.92 12.28 20.16
N VAL A 342 -60.96 12.20 21.08
CA VAL A 342 -59.65 12.83 20.93
C VAL A 342 -58.83 11.98 19.96
N ASN A 343 -58.65 12.47 18.74
CA ASN A 343 -57.79 11.84 17.73
C ASN A 343 -56.31 12.08 18.08
N GLY A 344 -55.80 11.34 19.07
CA GLY A 344 -54.39 11.29 19.47
C GLY A 344 -53.69 10.01 19.00
N TYR A 345 -52.37 9.96 19.13
CA TYR A 345 -51.61 8.73 18.93
C TYR A 345 -51.70 7.86 20.19
N THR A 346 -52.04 6.59 20.02
CA THR A 346 -51.93 5.62 21.12
C THR A 346 -50.47 5.22 21.35
N VAL A 347 -50.13 4.71 22.54
CA VAL A 347 -48.78 4.22 22.85
C VAL A 347 -48.34 3.17 21.82
N ASP A 348 -49.23 2.25 21.46
CA ASP A 348 -48.95 1.24 20.43
C ASP A 348 -48.70 1.84 19.04
N GLN A 349 -49.31 2.98 18.72
CA GLN A 349 -49.07 3.69 17.46
C GLN A 349 -47.72 4.41 17.46
N LEU A 350 -47.27 4.94 18.60
CA LEU A 350 -45.93 5.54 18.76
C LEU A 350 -44.83 4.48 18.64
N TYR A 351 -45.01 3.32 19.28
CA TYR A 351 -44.07 2.20 19.20
C TYR A 351 -44.13 1.42 17.87
N LYS A 352 -44.95 1.83 16.91
CA LYS A 352 -44.82 1.36 15.51
C LYS A 352 -43.81 2.18 14.71
N ASP A 353 -43.50 3.41 15.15
CA ASP A 353 -42.52 4.26 14.48
C ASP A 353 -41.08 3.91 14.91
N GLN A 354 -40.26 3.50 13.94
CA GLN A 354 -38.86 3.15 14.18
C GLN A 354 -38.02 4.34 14.65
N ARG A 355 -38.33 5.56 14.17
CA ARG A 355 -37.66 6.79 14.61
C ARG A 355 -37.92 7.05 16.10
N PHE A 356 -39.15 6.80 16.56
CA PHE A 356 -39.52 6.97 17.96
C PHE A 356 -38.77 6.01 18.88
N LYS A 357 -38.65 4.72 18.50
CA LYS A 357 -37.88 3.72 19.26
C LYS A 357 -36.41 4.09 19.40
N VAL A 358 -35.78 4.52 18.30
CA VAL A 358 -34.37 4.88 18.29
C VAL A 358 -34.13 6.15 19.09
N MET A 359 -35.01 7.15 18.97
CA MET A 359 -34.95 8.36 19.78
C MET A 359 -35.10 8.06 21.28
N GLU A 360 -36.06 7.22 21.68
CA GLU A 360 -36.24 6.82 23.08
C GLU A 360 -35.02 6.05 23.62
N ALA A 361 -34.45 5.14 22.83
CA ALA A 361 -33.23 4.41 23.19
C ALA A 361 -32.03 5.36 23.37
N LEU A 362 -31.84 6.31 22.44
CA LEU A 362 -30.79 7.34 22.53
C LEU A 362 -31.01 8.30 23.71
N GLN A 363 -32.26 8.57 24.07
CA GLN A 363 -32.61 9.40 25.23
C GLN A 363 -32.34 8.67 26.54
N ARG A 364 -32.70 7.39 26.66
CA ARG A 364 -32.34 6.54 27.82
C ARG A 364 -30.83 6.40 27.97
N ALA A 365 -30.08 6.39 26.87
CA ALA A 365 -28.62 6.36 26.88
C ALA A 365 -27.96 7.74 27.09
N GLY A 366 -28.73 8.84 27.18
CA GLY A 366 -28.20 10.20 27.34
C GLY A 366 -27.54 10.80 26.08
N LEU A 367 -27.61 10.11 24.93
CA LEU A 367 -26.91 10.46 23.69
C LEU A 367 -27.74 11.31 22.71
N HIS A 368 -29.02 11.54 23.02
CA HIS A 368 -29.97 12.25 22.14
C HIS A 368 -29.54 13.66 21.68
N GLN A 369 -28.67 14.35 22.44
CA GLN A 369 -28.19 15.69 22.08
C GLN A 369 -26.98 15.69 21.14
N THR A 370 -26.36 14.54 20.89
CA THR A 370 -25.17 14.45 20.04
C THR A 370 -25.52 14.74 18.56
N ASN A 371 -24.55 15.31 17.82
CA ASN A 371 -24.71 15.53 16.38
C ASN A 371 -24.95 14.21 15.62
N TYR A 372 -24.33 13.14 16.08
CA TYR A 372 -24.49 11.81 15.53
C TYR A 372 -25.92 11.26 15.73
N ALA A 373 -26.48 11.36 16.93
CA ALA A 373 -27.86 10.97 17.21
C ALA A 373 -28.86 11.73 16.31
N ARG A 374 -28.66 13.04 16.12
CA ARG A 374 -29.50 13.86 15.24
C ARG A 374 -29.43 13.39 13.79
N GLN A 375 -28.23 13.09 13.28
CA GLN A 375 -28.06 12.58 11.92
C GLN A 375 -28.73 11.22 11.73
N VAL A 376 -28.58 10.31 12.69
CA VAL A 376 -29.20 8.97 12.64
C VAL A 376 -30.72 9.07 12.63
N ILE A 377 -31.33 9.89 13.50
CA ILE A 377 -32.79 10.08 13.56
C ILE A 377 -33.33 10.68 12.25
N THR A 378 -32.63 11.65 11.66
CA THR A 378 -33.05 12.28 10.39
C THR A 378 -32.91 11.35 9.19
N ALA A 379 -31.90 10.48 9.18
CA ALA A 379 -31.65 9.54 8.09
C ALA A 379 -32.62 8.34 8.08
N MET A 380 -33.23 7.99 9.22
CA MET A 380 -34.20 6.90 9.27
C MET A 380 -35.46 7.20 8.47
N PRO A 381 -36.12 6.23 7.84
CA PRO A 381 -37.40 6.45 7.15
C PRO A 381 -38.53 6.75 8.14
N ALA A 382 -39.45 7.65 7.78
CA ALA A 382 -40.66 7.91 8.57
C ALA A 382 -41.67 6.76 8.42
N ALA A 383 -42.45 6.48 9.45
CA ALA A 383 -43.47 5.41 9.41
C ALA A 383 -44.58 5.65 8.36
N LYS A 384 -44.82 6.90 7.97
CA LYS A 384 -45.70 7.26 6.86
C LYS A 384 -44.95 8.19 5.91
N PRO A 385 -45.04 7.99 4.59
CA PRO A 385 -44.46 8.92 3.63
C PRO A 385 -45.13 10.31 3.77
N THR A 386 -44.36 11.36 3.55
CA THR A 386 -44.86 12.73 3.52
C THR A 386 -45.99 12.84 2.50
N ARG A 387 -47.13 13.43 2.90
CA ARG A 387 -48.25 13.60 1.98
C ARG A 387 -47.83 14.47 0.77
N PRO A 388 -48.35 14.23 -0.44
CA PRO A 388 -47.89 14.88 -1.68
C PRO A 388 -47.96 16.41 -1.65
N ASP A 389 -48.96 16.96 -0.96
CA ASP A 389 -49.19 18.38 -0.70
C ASP A 389 -48.10 19.04 0.15
N ASN A 390 -47.39 18.26 0.97
CA ASN A 390 -46.34 18.71 1.88
C ASN A 390 -44.92 18.46 1.36
N LEU A 391 -44.77 17.99 0.11
CA LEU A 391 -43.46 17.80 -0.50
C LEU A 391 -42.82 19.16 -0.85
N THR A 392 -41.58 19.35 -0.41
CA THR A 392 -40.76 20.50 -0.81
C THR A 392 -40.47 20.47 -2.31
N ALA A 393 -40.17 21.63 -2.91
CA ALA A 393 -39.89 21.75 -4.35
C ALA A 393 -38.79 20.79 -4.84
N VAL A 394 -37.77 20.57 -4.00
CA VAL A 394 -36.67 19.62 -4.26
C VAL A 394 -37.17 18.16 -4.24
N GLN A 395 -38.07 17.80 -3.33
CA GLN A 395 -38.62 16.45 -3.21
C GLN A 395 -39.66 16.12 -4.31
N ARG A 396 -40.34 17.13 -4.86
CA ARG A 396 -41.23 16.95 -6.02
C ARG A 396 -40.51 16.71 -7.35
N GLY A 397 -39.24 17.13 -7.46
CA GLY A 397 -38.42 16.93 -8.67
C GLY A 397 -37.68 15.59 -8.72
N LEU A 398 -37.70 14.81 -7.63
CA LEU A 398 -36.96 13.55 -7.46
C LEU A 398 -37.86 12.30 -7.48
N SER A 399 -39.18 12.46 -7.64
CA SER A 399 -40.18 11.39 -7.64
C SER A 399 -40.65 11.00 -9.03
#